data_AF-A0A067NHD3-F1
#
_entry.id   AF-A0A067NHD3-F1
#
_cell.length_a   1.000
_cell.length_b   1.000
_cell.length_c   1.000
_cell.angle_alpha   90.00
_cell.angle_beta   90.00
_cell.angle_gamma   90.00
#
_symmetry.space_group_name_H-M   'P 1'
#
loop_
_entity.id
_entity.type
_entity.pdbx_description
1 polymer ?
#
loop_
_entity_poly.entity_id
_entity_poly.type
_entity_poly.pdbx_seq_one_letter_code
_entity_poly.pdbx_strand_id
1 'polypeptide(L)'
;MSVRDDGHWGDQHRGIPFIVKRPVLPIELIQCIVDCLDVTDGERTEDKLNHTALSSCSLVSHVWHDICCPRIFRSITIRSSTASFISRFSYLHSTAPHLRKYVQVLRLVFSDKHASIAPPGWLKECLGGLENLRTLQLDRKLMSVSYSPSGEDHWMQWITDLLAPAPRVLAMDNWVFDSPDRLLHILAASSTLLEDLSLRRINVSTPIQSPEAEPVSIAPTVTRLDALRNLTLCCVEPSILAERAIECPNLNSFFTDNSSTTGSFPPWIPKDLSKFTLHGRHHFPPAASFFLTLSWVQSGGTLTPHFASRRQRTYLK
;
A
#
# COMPACT_ATOMS: atom_id res chain seq x y z
N MET A 1 -20.90 -31.56 -48.40
CA MET A 1 -22.35 -31.88 -48.42
C MET A 1 -23.08 -30.62 -48.01
N SER A 2 -23.74 -30.01 -48.98
CA SER A 2 -24.47 -28.75 -48.87
C SER A 2 -25.95 -29.09 -48.74
N VAL A 3 -26.58 -28.66 -47.64
CA VAL A 3 -28.03 -28.73 -47.47
C VAL A 3 -28.53 -27.29 -47.48
N ARG A 4 -29.14 -26.92 -48.61
CA ARG A 4 -29.93 -25.69 -48.74
C ARG A 4 -31.33 -26.02 -48.24
N ASP A 5 -31.74 -25.33 -47.18
CA ASP A 5 -33.14 -25.28 -46.74
C ASP A 5 -33.70 -23.91 -47.13
N ASP A 6 -34.46 -23.91 -48.23
CA ASP A 6 -35.23 -22.76 -48.70
C ASP A 6 -36.57 -22.72 -47.95
N GLY A 7 -36.51 -22.25 -46.71
CA GLY A 7 -37.68 -21.98 -45.88
C GLY A 7 -38.31 -20.63 -46.21
N HIS A 8 -39.24 -20.64 -47.16
CA HIS A 8 -40.05 -19.49 -47.59
C HIS A 8 -41.05 -19.10 -46.47
N TRP A 9 -40.70 -18.12 -45.64
CA TRP A 9 -41.63 -17.50 -44.68
C TRP A 9 -42.23 -16.24 -45.28
N GLY A 10 -43.56 -16.26 -45.42
CA GLY A 10 -44.37 -15.20 -45.96
C GLY A 10 -44.24 -13.89 -45.19
N ASP A 11 -43.95 -12.85 -45.94
CA ASP A 11 -44.02 -11.44 -45.56
C ASP A 11 -45.47 -10.96 -45.76
N GLN A 12 -46.15 -10.54 -44.68
CA GLN A 12 -47.26 -9.57 -44.74
C GLN A 12 -47.83 -9.19 -43.36
N HIS A 13 -47.01 -8.53 -42.54
CA HIS A 13 -47.53 -7.59 -41.54
C HIS A 13 -46.58 -6.40 -41.45
N ARG A 14 -46.76 -5.40 -42.33
CA ARG A 14 -46.16 -4.07 -42.20
C ARG A 14 -46.81 -3.33 -41.03
N GLY A 15 -46.49 -3.76 -39.80
CA GLY A 15 -46.72 -2.96 -38.60
C GLY A 15 -45.78 -1.77 -38.64
N ILE A 16 -46.34 -0.56 -38.55
CA ILE A 16 -45.58 0.67 -38.39
C ILE A 16 -44.64 0.48 -37.19
N PRO A 17 -43.31 0.62 -37.34
CA PRO A 17 -42.39 0.43 -36.23
C PRO A 17 -42.68 1.53 -35.19
N PHE A 18 -43.35 1.16 -34.11
CA PHE A 18 -43.44 2.01 -32.94
C PHE A 18 -42.03 2.19 -32.40
N ILE A 19 -41.43 3.33 -32.68
CA ILE A 19 -40.17 3.76 -32.06
C ILE A 19 -40.49 4.07 -30.60
N VAL A 20 -40.47 3.05 -29.77
CA VAL A 20 -40.51 3.21 -28.32
C VAL A 20 -39.16 3.82 -27.92
N LYS A 21 -39.14 5.15 -27.73
CA LYS A 21 -37.98 5.82 -27.13
C LYS A 21 -37.84 5.28 -25.71
N ARG A 22 -36.80 4.46 -25.50
CA ARG A 22 -36.46 3.99 -24.15
C ARG A 22 -36.08 5.22 -23.32
N PRO A 23 -36.62 5.37 -22.10
CA PRO A 23 -36.19 6.43 -21.21
C PRO A 23 -34.69 6.24 -20.93
N VAL A 24 -33.90 7.28 -21.22
CA VAL A 24 -32.47 7.32 -20.91
C VAL A 24 -32.33 7.96 -19.54
N LEU A 25 -31.66 7.28 -18.61
CA LEU A 25 -31.34 7.83 -17.31
C LEU A 25 -30.43 9.07 -17.48
N PRO A 26 -30.71 10.19 -16.79
CA PRO A 26 -29.80 11.33 -16.77
C PRO A 26 -28.40 10.92 -16.28
N ILE A 27 -27.35 11.50 -16.88
CA ILE A 27 -25.97 11.16 -16.55
C ILE A 27 -25.63 11.50 -15.10
N GLU A 28 -26.23 12.55 -14.56
CA GLU A 28 -26.11 13.00 -13.19
C GLU A 28 -26.62 11.93 -12.22
N LEU A 29 -27.73 11.28 -12.57
CA LEU A 29 -28.28 10.20 -11.76
C LEU A 29 -27.38 8.95 -11.80
N ILE A 30 -26.77 8.64 -12.94
CA ILE A 30 -25.77 7.55 -13.04
C ILE A 30 -24.58 7.86 -12.14
N GLN A 31 -24.05 9.08 -12.17
CA GLN A 31 -22.95 9.51 -11.30
C GLN A 31 -23.32 9.37 -9.82
N CYS A 32 -24.51 9.83 -9.40
CA CYS A 32 -24.98 9.66 -8.02
C CYS A 32 -25.09 8.20 -7.60
N ILE A 33 -25.58 7.31 -8.48
CA ILE A 33 -25.64 5.86 -8.19
C ILE A 33 -24.23 5.31 -7.99
N VAL A 34 -23.30 5.66 -8.87
CA VAL A 34 -21.90 5.20 -8.77
C VAL A 34 -21.22 5.78 -7.52
N ASP A 35 -21.53 7.01 -7.11
CA ASP A 35 -21.08 7.62 -5.84
C ASP A 35 -21.54 6.82 -4.63
N CYS A 36 -22.83 6.45 -4.59
CA CYS A 36 -23.36 5.64 -3.52
C CYS A 36 -22.70 4.25 -3.42
N LEU A 37 -22.22 3.70 -4.54
CA LEU A 37 -21.50 2.42 -4.58
C LEU A 37 -20.02 2.53 -4.18
N ASP A 38 -19.42 3.72 -4.25
CA ASP A 38 -18.01 3.99 -3.96
C ASP A 38 -17.76 4.28 -2.46
N VAL A 39 -18.75 4.85 -1.75
CA VAL A 39 -18.61 5.30 -0.35
C VAL A 39 -18.44 4.16 0.67
N THR A 40 -18.71 2.90 0.30
CA THR A 40 -18.57 1.74 1.19
C THR A 40 -17.11 1.32 1.48
N ASP A 41 -16.10 2.03 0.97
CA ASP A 41 -14.66 1.70 1.10
C ASP A 41 -13.97 2.14 2.42
N GLY A 42 -14.73 2.62 3.41
CA GLY A 42 -14.20 3.02 4.71
C GLY A 42 -13.92 1.83 5.65
N GLU A 43 -12.67 1.35 5.67
CA GLU A 43 -12.02 0.60 6.78
C GLU A 43 -12.30 -0.90 6.99
N ARG A 44 -13.13 -1.59 6.21
CA ARG A 44 -13.37 -3.02 6.46
C ARG A 44 -12.90 -3.90 5.33
N THR A 45 -12.47 -5.11 5.72
CA THR A 45 -11.99 -6.28 4.96
C THR A 45 -12.86 -6.74 3.77
N GLU A 46 -13.76 -5.89 3.27
CA GLU A 46 -14.77 -6.11 2.25
C GLU A 46 -14.46 -5.41 0.91
N ASP A 47 -13.21 -5.01 0.64
CA ASP A 47 -12.77 -4.48 -0.68
C ASP A 47 -13.33 -5.28 -1.87
N LYS A 48 -13.56 -6.60 -1.70
CA LYS A 48 -14.09 -7.45 -2.76
C LYS A 48 -15.53 -7.11 -3.19
N LEU A 49 -16.40 -6.67 -2.30
CA LEU A 49 -17.83 -6.52 -2.61
C LEU A 49 -18.09 -5.24 -3.43
N ASN A 50 -17.47 -4.12 -3.07
CA ASN A 50 -17.66 -2.84 -3.76
C ASN A 50 -17.11 -2.87 -5.19
N HIS A 51 -15.91 -3.44 -5.39
CA HIS A 51 -15.36 -3.64 -6.72
C HIS A 51 -16.25 -4.49 -7.62
N THR A 52 -17.02 -5.43 -7.06
CA THR A 52 -17.91 -6.30 -7.84
C THR A 52 -19.10 -5.51 -8.39
N ALA A 53 -19.75 -4.67 -7.58
CA ALA A 53 -20.89 -3.87 -8.02
C ALA A 53 -20.50 -2.86 -9.11
N LEU A 54 -19.42 -2.10 -8.89
CA LEU A 54 -18.92 -1.13 -9.87
C LEU A 54 -18.48 -1.82 -11.18
N SER A 55 -17.85 -2.99 -11.08
CA SER A 55 -17.49 -3.78 -12.26
C SER A 55 -18.74 -4.23 -13.03
N SER A 56 -19.78 -4.72 -12.36
CA SER A 56 -21.04 -5.07 -13.01
C SER A 56 -21.70 -3.86 -13.69
N CYS A 57 -21.72 -2.70 -13.03
CA CYS A 57 -22.20 -1.44 -13.60
C CYS A 57 -21.43 -1.05 -14.86
N SER A 58 -20.10 -1.22 -14.88
CA SER A 58 -19.27 -0.89 -16.04
C SER A 58 -19.58 -1.72 -17.30
N LEU A 59 -20.30 -2.85 -17.16
CA LEU A 59 -20.69 -3.72 -18.28
C LEU A 59 -22.04 -3.35 -18.89
N VAL A 60 -22.79 -2.43 -18.28
CA VAL A 60 -24.14 -2.06 -18.72
C VAL A 60 -24.11 -1.29 -20.05
N SER A 61 -23.22 -0.29 -20.16
CA SER A 61 -23.02 0.49 -21.39
C SER A 61 -21.70 1.26 -21.35
N HIS A 62 -21.29 1.84 -22.48
CA HIS A 62 -20.09 2.69 -22.55
C HIS A 62 -20.13 3.89 -21.59
N VAL A 63 -21.29 4.53 -21.43
CA VAL A 63 -21.43 5.67 -20.51
C VAL A 63 -21.19 5.23 -19.06
N TRP A 64 -21.75 4.08 -18.66
CA TRP A 64 -21.50 3.54 -17.32
C TRP A 64 -20.04 3.10 -17.16
N HIS A 65 -19.45 2.53 -18.20
CA HIS A 65 -18.02 2.18 -18.21
C HIS A 65 -17.16 3.41 -17.94
N ASP A 66 -17.35 4.51 -18.68
CA ASP A 66 -16.53 5.72 -18.55
C ASP A 66 -16.65 6.36 -17.16
N ILE A 67 -17.82 6.27 -16.52
CA ILE A 67 -18.06 6.81 -15.17
C ILE A 67 -17.48 5.88 -14.09
N CYS A 68 -17.62 4.56 -14.24
CA CYS A 68 -17.17 3.58 -13.24
C CYS A 68 -15.65 3.36 -13.30
N CYS A 69 -15.05 3.43 -14.49
CA CYS A 69 -13.67 3.05 -14.74
C CYS A 69 -12.66 3.80 -13.85
N PRO A 70 -12.72 5.14 -13.70
CA PRO A 70 -11.82 5.86 -12.79
C PRO A 70 -11.86 5.37 -11.35
N ARG A 71 -13.00 4.85 -10.88
CA ARG A 71 -13.20 4.38 -9.51
C ARG A 71 -12.75 2.95 -9.32
N ILE A 72 -13.09 2.08 -10.28
CA ILE A 72 -12.63 0.69 -10.31
C ILE A 72 -11.11 0.63 -10.27
N PHE A 73 -10.44 1.46 -11.06
CA PHE A 73 -8.97 1.47 -11.17
C PHE A 73 -8.28 2.43 -10.21
N ARG A 74 -9.02 3.12 -9.32
CA ARG A 74 -8.45 4.03 -8.31
C ARG A 74 -7.53 3.30 -7.35
N SER A 75 -7.97 2.12 -6.90
CA SER A 75 -7.24 1.25 -5.98
C SER A 75 -7.02 -0.12 -6.62
N ILE A 76 -5.76 -0.48 -6.85
CA ILE A 76 -5.38 -1.74 -7.46
C ILE A 76 -4.63 -2.58 -6.43
N THR A 77 -5.16 -3.78 -6.15
CA THR A 77 -4.45 -4.80 -5.37
C THR A 77 -3.97 -5.93 -6.28
N ILE A 78 -2.65 -6.13 -6.33
CA ILE A 78 -2.00 -7.23 -7.05
C ILE A 78 -1.42 -8.19 -6.02
N ARG A 79 -2.02 -9.39 -5.94
CA ARG A 79 -1.53 -10.49 -5.10
C ARG A 79 -0.61 -11.37 -5.95
N SER A 80 0.63 -11.51 -5.52
CA SER A 80 1.68 -12.18 -6.26
C SER A 80 1.52 -13.70 -6.19
N SER A 81 1.02 -14.28 -7.29
CA SER A 81 1.80 -15.33 -7.98
C SER A 81 2.59 -14.66 -9.12
N THR A 82 3.82 -15.08 -9.44
CA THR A 82 4.65 -14.37 -10.43
C THR A 82 3.98 -14.20 -11.79
N ALA A 83 3.26 -15.23 -12.24
CA ALA A 83 2.50 -15.17 -13.49
C ALA A 83 1.38 -14.12 -13.44
N SER A 84 0.68 -14.00 -12.30
CA SER A 84 -0.37 -12.99 -12.12
C SER A 84 0.17 -11.56 -12.03
N PHE A 85 1.39 -11.39 -11.50
CA PHE A 85 2.01 -10.09 -11.35
C PHE A 85 2.38 -9.50 -12.72
N ILE A 86 3.19 -10.24 -13.48
CA ILE A 86 3.69 -9.82 -14.78
C ILE A 86 2.52 -9.64 -15.76
N SER A 87 1.54 -10.55 -15.76
CA SER A 87 0.38 -10.43 -16.66
C SER A 87 -0.48 -9.19 -16.37
N ARG A 88 -0.72 -8.85 -15.10
CA ARG A 88 -1.54 -7.67 -14.75
C ARG A 88 -0.84 -6.36 -15.09
N PHE A 89 0.46 -6.26 -14.80
CA PHE A 89 1.23 -5.10 -15.21
C PHE A 89 1.39 -5.04 -16.73
N SER A 90 1.52 -6.18 -17.41
CA SER A 90 1.57 -6.23 -18.88
C SER A 90 0.26 -5.75 -19.50
N TYR A 91 -0.88 -6.09 -18.89
CA TYR A 91 -2.18 -5.56 -19.30
C TYR A 91 -2.25 -4.03 -19.15
N LEU A 92 -1.88 -3.50 -17.97
CA LEU A 92 -1.80 -2.04 -17.76
C LEU A 92 -0.75 -1.39 -18.66
N HIS A 93 0.29 -2.13 -19.03
CA HIS A 93 1.35 -1.61 -19.86
C HIS A 93 0.89 -1.51 -21.32
N SER A 94 0.44 -2.62 -21.89
CA SER A 94 0.31 -2.82 -23.33
C SER A 94 -1.15 -2.82 -23.81
N THR A 95 -2.08 -3.31 -23.00
CA THR A 95 -3.49 -3.44 -23.42
C THR A 95 -4.33 -2.22 -23.04
N ALA A 96 -4.12 -1.67 -21.84
CA ALA A 96 -4.93 -0.58 -21.31
C ALA A 96 -4.08 0.51 -20.62
N PRO A 97 -3.11 1.13 -21.32
CA PRO A 97 -2.23 2.16 -20.76
C PRO A 97 -2.98 3.39 -20.25
N HIS A 98 -4.12 3.73 -20.85
CA HIS A 98 -4.95 4.86 -20.44
C HIS A 98 -5.54 4.71 -19.02
N LEU A 99 -5.55 3.51 -18.45
CA LEU A 99 -6.03 3.26 -17.08
C LEU A 99 -5.03 3.68 -16.01
N ARG A 100 -3.74 3.77 -16.34
CA ARG A 100 -2.67 4.10 -15.40
C ARG A 100 -2.90 5.44 -14.69
N LYS A 101 -3.48 6.42 -15.39
CA LYS A 101 -3.81 7.74 -14.84
C LYS A 101 -4.85 7.71 -13.73
N TYR A 102 -5.63 6.64 -13.62
CA TYR A 102 -6.65 6.52 -12.56
C TYR A 102 -6.08 5.92 -11.27
N VAL A 103 -4.93 5.24 -11.33
CA VAL A 103 -4.35 4.53 -10.19
C VAL A 103 -3.80 5.52 -9.17
N GLN A 104 -4.43 5.57 -8.00
CA GLN A 104 -4.02 6.39 -6.87
C GLN A 104 -3.46 5.55 -5.73
N VAL A 105 -3.97 4.34 -5.57
CA VAL A 105 -3.55 3.39 -4.53
C VAL A 105 -3.09 2.10 -5.20
N LEU A 106 -1.84 1.73 -4.99
CA LEU A 106 -1.27 0.47 -5.46
C LEU A 106 -0.87 -0.38 -4.27
N ARG A 107 -1.51 -1.54 -4.13
CA ARG A 107 -1.18 -2.54 -3.10
C ARG A 107 -0.58 -3.78 -3.75
N LEU A 108 0.67 -4.06 -3.42
CA LEU A 108 1.40 -5.21 -3.90
C LEU A 108 1.59 -6.19 -2.75
N VAL A 109 1.14 -7.43 -2.94
CA VAL A 109 1.26 -8.49 -1.94
C VAL A 109 2.19 -9.57 -2.45
N PHE A 110 3.41 -9.64 -1.94
CA PHE A 110 4.43 -10.60 -2.33
C PHE A 110 4.23 -11.94 -1.63
N SER A 111 4.58 -13.03 -2.32
CA SER A 111 4.69 -14.35 -1.72
C SER A 111 6.11 -14.86 -1.89
N ASP A 112 6.64 -15.54 -0.87
CA ASP A 112 8.05 -15.98 -0.85
C ASP A 112 8.41 -16.97 -1.98
N LYS A 113 7.41 -17.61 -2.60
CA LYS A 113 7.62 -18.65 -3.62
C LYS A 113 8.21 -18.14 -4.94
N HIS A 114 8.34 -16.83 -5.12
CA HIS A 114 8.55 -16.23 -6.44
C HIS A 114 9.63 -15.14 -6.49
N ALA A 115 10.51 -15.09 -5.48
CA ALA A 115 11.55 -14.07 -5.37
C ALA A 115 12.67 -14.15 -6.44
N SER A 116 12.63 -15.10 -7.38
CA SER A 116 13.74 -15.32 -8.33
C SER A 116 13.58 -14.69 -9.71
N ILE A 117 12.41 -14.14 -10.06
CA ILE A 117 12.20 -13.61 -11.42
C ILE A 117 12.57 -12.13 -11.46
N ALA A 118 13.60 -11.81 -12.23
CA ALA A 118 13.95 -10.43 -12.53
C ALA A 118 12.77 -9.75 -13.25
N PRO A 119 12.40 -8.52 -12.85
CA PRO A 119 11.33 -7.79 -13.51
C PRO A 119 11.70 -7.53 -14.98
N PRO A 120 10.75 -7.67 -15.92
CA PRO A 120 11.02 -7.31 -17.30
C PRO A 120 11.23 -5.80 -17.44
N GLY A 121 12.09 -5.38 -18.37
CA GLY A 121 12.49 -3.96 -18.51
C GLY A 121 11.32 -2.99 -18.71
N TRP A 122 10.27 -3.41 -19.43
CA TRP A 122 9.06 -2.60 -19.65
C TRP A 122 8.30 -2.28 -18.36
N LEU A 123 8.52 -3.04 -17.28
CA LEU A 123 7.82 -2.81 -16.02
C LEU A 123 8.20 -1.45 -15.43
N LYS A 124 9.46 -1.04 -15.58
CA LYS A 124 9.92 0.29 -15.15
C LYS A 124 9.13 1.41 -15.84
N GLU A 125 8.93 1.30 -17.15
CA GLU A 125 8.11 2.24 -17.94
C GLU A 125 6.64 2.20 -17.51
N CYS A 126 6.10 1.01 -17.20
CA CYS A 126 4.75 0.86 -16.68
C CYS A 126 4.55 1.64 -15.37
N LEU A 127 5.51 1.51 -14.45
CA LEU A 127 5.46 2.13 -13.13
C LEU A 127 5.69 3.63 -13.19
N GLY A 128 6.63 4.09 -14.02
CA GLY A 128 6.85 5.52 -14.26
C GLY A 128 5.61 6.23 -14.82
N GLY A 129 4.72 5.51 -15.52
CA GLY A 129 3.46 6.06 -16.03
C GLY A 129 2.32 6.14 -15.00
N LEU A 130 2.54 5.79 -13.72
CA LEU A 130 1.55 5.91 -12.65
C LEU A 130 1.60 7.31 -12.01
N GLU A 131 1.42 8.35 -12.83
CA GLU A 131 1.62 9.77 -12.44
C GLU A 131 0.73 10.25 -11.28
N ASN A 132 -0.41 9.59 -11.06
CA ASN A 132 -1.35 9.92 -9.99
C ASN A 132 -1.22 9.01 -8.77
N LEU A 133 -0.18 8.17 -8.69
CA LEU A 133 0.04 7.28 -7.56
C LEU A 133 0.32 8.08 -6.29
N ARG A 134 -0.56 7.95 -5.30
CA ARG A 134 -0.44 8.63 -4.00
C ARG A 134 -0.07 7.68 -2.89
N THR A 135 -0.55 6.45 -2.94
CA THR A 135 -0.33 5.44 -1.89
C THR A 135 0.28 4.19 -2.49
N LEU A 136 1.46 3.83 -2.01
CA LEU A 136 2.10 2.55 -2.28
C LEU A 136 2.10 1.69 -1.02
N GLN A 137 1.49 0.51 -1.12
CA GLN A 137 1.46 -0.47 -0.05
C GLN A 137 2.18 -1.75 -0.49
N LEU A 138 3.21 -2.12 0.25
CA LEU A 138 4.07 -3.27 0.01
C LEU A 138 3.90 -4.27 1.15
N ASP A 139 3.19 -5.36 0.92
CA ASP A 139 2.94 -6.41 1.91
C ASP A 139 3.68 -7.68 1.49
N ARG A 140 4.45 -8.28 2.38
CA ARG A 140 5.10 -9.57 2.12
C ARG A 140 4.43 -10.67 2.94
N LYS A 141 3.84 -11.66 2.28
CA LYS A 141 3.35 -12.85 2.97
C LYS A 141 4.51 -13.77 3.31
N LEU A 142 5.04 -13.61 4.52
CA LEU A 142 5.99 -14.55 5.12
C LEU A 142 5.32 -15.91 5.28
N MET A 143 5.71 -16.87 4.46
CA MET A 143 5.30 -18.27 4.56
C MET A 143 6.35 -19.12 5.29
N SER A 144 7.60 -18.66 5.39
CA SER A 144 8.66 -19.33 6.15
C SER A 144 9.71 -18.36 6.67
N VAL A 145 10.16 -18.56 7.90
CA VAL A 145 11.13 -17.70 8.62
C VAL A 145 12.58 -17.95 8.14
N SER A 146 12.83 -18.99 7.36
CA SER A 146 14.18 -19.52 7.13
C SER A 146 14.82 -19.19 5.78
N TYR A 147 14.23 -18.32 4.96
CA TYR A 147 14.76 -18.07 3.61
C TYR A 147 15.40 -16.68 3.53
N SER A 148 16.72 -16.66 3.37
CA SER A 148 17.50 -15.49 2.95
C SER A 148 17.74 -15.62 1.44
N PRO A 149 16.94 -14.97 0.58
CA PRO A 149 17.11 -15.09 -0.86
C PRO A 149 18.43 -14.46 -1.31
N SER A 150 19.33 -15.25 -1.89
CA SER A 150 20.59 -14.80 -2.50
C SER A 150 20.39 -14.04 -3.84
N GLY A 151 19.27 -13.31 -3.99
CA GLY A 151 18.87 -12.61 -5.21
C GLY A 151 18.04 -11.35 -4.96
N GLU A 152 18.16 -10.78 -3.76
CA GLU A 152 17.35 -9.63 -3.32
C GLU A 152 17.64 -8.33 -4.08
N ASP A 153 18.82 -8.20 -4.70
CA ASP A 153 19.23 -6.94 -5.35
C ASP A 153 18.27 -6.52 -6.48
N HIS A 154 17.69 -7.47 -7.20
CA HIS A 154 16.70 -7.19 -8.24
C HIS A 154 15.38 -6.64 -7.68
N TRP A 155 14.97 -7.09 -6.50
CA TRP A 155 13.77 -6.57 -5.84
C TRP A 155 13.99 -5.16 -5.30
N MET A 156 15.18 -4.89 -4.79
CA MET A 156 15.53 -3.55 -4.29
C MET A 156 15.46 -2.51 -5.40
N GLN A 157 16.09 -2.79 -6.54
CA GLN A 157 16.00 -1.89 -7.71
C GLN A 157 14.54 -1.67 -8.12
N TRP A 158 13.74 -2.71 -8.05
CA TRP A 158 12.35 -2.66 -8.47
C TRP A 158 11.44 -1.89 -7.49
N ILE A 159 11.66 -2.02 -6.19
CA ILE A 159 11.00 -1.18 -5.18
C ILE A 159 11.41 0.28 -5.38
N THR A 160 12.69 0.54 -5.65
CA THR A 160 13.17 1.88 -5.99
C THR A 160 12.47 2.45 -7.23
N ASP A 161 12.30 1.65 -8.29
CA ASP A 161 11.55 2.06 -9.48
C ASP A 161 10.05 2.31 -9.18
N LEU A 162 9.45 1.54 -8.26
CA LEU A 162 8.08 1.76 -7.76
C LEU A 162 7.91 3.07 -6.98
N LEU A 163 9.00 3.59 -6.42
CA LEU A 163 9.02 4.84 -5.66
C LEU A 163 9.26 6.06 -6.54
N ALA A 164 9.70 5.87 -7.79
CA ALA A 164 9.92 6.95 -8.76
C ALA A 164 8.69 7.84 -9.00
N PRO A 165 7.43 7.34 -9.01
CA PRO A 165 6.22 8.17 -9.10
C PRO A 165 5.97 9.06 -7.88
N ALA A 166 6.82 9.01 -6.86
CA ALA A 166 6.76 9.87 -5.69
C ALA A 166 5.46 9.73 -4.86
N PRO A 167 5.15 8.53 -4.35
CA PRO A 167 3.96 8.36 -3.52
C PRO A 167 4.07 9.20 -2.24
N ARG A 168 2.94 9.80 -1.84
CA ARG A 168 2.81 10.53 -0.56
C ARG A 168 2.70 9.60 0.63
N VAL A 169 2.19 8.39 0.42
CA VAL A 169 2.01 7.37 1.46
C VAL A 169 2.77 6.13 1.07
N LEU A 170 3.70 5.70 1.92
CA LEU A 170 4.41 4.43 1.81
C LEU A 170 4.09 3.56 3.02
N ALA A 171 3.50 2.40 2.78
CA ALA A 171 3.29 1.39 3.80
C ALA A 171 4.04 0.11 3.44
N MET A 172 4.86 -0.38 4.36
CA MET A 172 5.56 -1.65 4.23
C MET A 172 5.16 -2.56 5.39
N ASP A 173 4.79 -3.80 5.09
CA ASP A 173 4.38 -4.78 6.08
C ASP A 173 5.08 -6.14 5.85
N ASN A 174 5.57 -6.74 6.94
CA ASN A 174 6.25 -8.06 6.97
C ASN A 174 7.53 -8.15 6.15
N TRP A 175 8.30 -7.08 6.04
CA TRP A 175 9.57 -7.13 5.32
C TRP A 175 10.72 -7.60 6.20
N VAL A 176 11.64 -8.33 5.60
CA VAL A 176 12.90 -8.74 6.22
C VAL A 176 14.02 -8.15 5.35
N PHE A 177 14.94 -7.45 5.98
CA PHE A 177 16.16 -6.94 5.34
C PHE A 177 17.38 -7.62 5.97
N ASP A 178 18.41 -7.84 5.16
CA ASP A 178 19.73 -8.34 5.57
C ASP A 178 20.64 -7.23 6.14
N SER A 179 20.34 -5.97 5.83
CA SER A 179 21.04 -4.79 6.31
C SER A 179 20.08 -3.60 6.46
N PRO A 180 20.28 -2.73 7.48
CA PRO A 180 19.52 -1.48 7.61
C PRO A 180 19.72 -0.56 6.39
N ASP A 181 20.87 -0.62 5.72
CA ASP A 181 21.20 0.22 4.57
C ASP A 181 20.23 0.03 3.40
N ARG A 182 19.67 -1.17 3.26
CA ARG A 182 18.67 -1.45 2.22
C ARG A 182 17.36 -0.71 2.48
N LEU A 183 16.88 -0.76 3.72
CA LEU A 183 15.71 0.02 4.12
C LEU A 183 15.99 1.51 3.93
N LEU A 184 17.17 1.99 4.34
CA LEU A 184 17.58 3.39 4.14
C LEU A 184 17.65 3.76 2.66
N HIS A 185 18.11 2.88 1.79
CA HIS A 185 18.11 3.12 0.35
C HIS A 185 16.69 3.25 -0.20
N ILE A 186 15.75 2.38 0.23
CA ILE A 186 14.32 2.51 -0.13
C ILE A 186 13.78 3.85 0.35
N LEU A 187 14.09 4.25 1.58
CA LEU A 187 13.63 5.53 2.12
C LEU A 187 14.29 6.72 1.42
N ALA A 188 15.55 6.61 1.00
CA ALA A 188 16.24 7.65 0.22
C ALA A 188 15.69 7.76 -1.21
N ALA A 189 15.27 6.64 -1.80
CA ALA A 189 14.59 6.59 -3.08
C ALA A 189 13.14 7.07 -2.99
N SER A 190 12.52 6.95 -1.82
CA SER A 190 11.20 7.47 -1.58
C SER A 190 11.22 9.00 -1.69
N SER A 191 10.26 9.53 -2.44
CA SER A 191 10.30 10.93 -2.85
C SER A 191 10.37 11.91 -1.69
N THR A 192 10.93 13.08 -1.97
CA THR A 192 10.82 14.30 -1.15
C THR A 192 9.37 14.68 -0.83
N LEU A 193 8.37 14.08 -1.47
CA LEU A 193 6.94 14.27 -1.25
C LEU A 193 6.30 13.25 -0.27
N LEU A 194 7.09 12.34 0.31
CA LEU A 194 6.56 11.34 1.25
C LEU A 194 6.03 12.02 2.52
N GLU A 195 4.71 12.00 2.71
CA GLU A 195 4.00 12.60 3.85
C GLU A 195 3.74 11.57 4.96
N ASP A 196 3.46 10.31 4.59
CA ASP A 196 3.09 9.24 5.51
C ASP A 196 3.95 7.98 5.30
N LEU A 197 4.63 7.54 6.36
CA LEU A 197 5.42 6.32 6.38
C LEU A 197 4.87 5.35 7.43
N SER A 198 4.52 4.13 7.01
CA SER A 198 4.09 3.05 7.90
C SER A 198 4.96 1.82 7.71
N LEU A 199 5.80 1.52 8.70
CA LEU A 199 6.63 0.32 8.75
C LEU A 199 6.04 -0.66 9.77
N ARG A 200 5.64 -1.84 9.32
CA ARG A 200 5.01 -2.86 10.16
C ARG A 200 5.73 -4.19 10.03
N ARG A 201 6.02 -4.84 11.16
CA ARG A 201 6.67 -6.16 11.24
C ARG A 201 7.93 -6.23 10.37
N ILE A 202 8.73 -5.16 10.43
CA ILE A 202 9.99 -5.06 9.72
C ILE A 202 11.06 -5.69 10.59
N ASN A 203 11.75 -6.69 10.05
CA ASN A 203 12.90 -7.32 10.68
C ASN A 203 14.17 -6.94 9.90
N VAL A 204 15.23 -6.57 10.60
CA VAL A 204 16.54 -6.34 10.01
C VAL A 204 17.51 -7.27 10.68
N SER A 205 18.05 -8.20 9.91
CA SER A 205 19.10 -9.09 10.40
C SER A 205 20.33 -8.25 10.66
N THR A 206 20.80 -8.18 11.90
CA THR A 206 22.13 -7.66 12.16
C THR A 206 23.12 -8.72 11.68
N PRO A 207 23.99 -8.40 10.69
CA PRO A 207 25.03 -9.35 10.31
C PRO A 207 25.81 -9.71 11.57
N ILE A 208 25.98 -11.01 11.81
CA ILE A 208 26.84 -11.50 12.88
C ILE A 208 28.24 -11.04 12.47
N GLN A 209 28.67 -9.89 12.99
CA GLN A 209 29.97 -9.32 12.65
C GLN A 209 31.01 -10.37 13.03
N SER A 210 31.68 -10.93 12.02
CA SER A 210 32.89 -11.69 12.24
C SER A 210 33.92 -10.70 12.80
N PRO A 211 34.50 -10.94 13.97
CA PRO A 211 35.33 -9.96 14.70
C PRO A 211 36.64 -9.55 14.01
N GLU A 212 36.89 -9.97 12.76
CA GLU A 212 38.20 -9.91 12.11
C GLU A 212 38.30 -8.92 10.94
N ALA A 213 37.19 -8.31 10.50
CA ALA A 213 37.22 -7.31 9.42
C ALA A 213 37.12 -5.90 9.99
N GLU A 214 38.19 -5.11 9.82
CA GLU A 214 38.16 -3.69 10.19
C GLU A 214 37.06 -2.95 9.40
N PRO A 215 36.24 -2.12 10.06
CA PRO A 215 35.16 -1.40 9.41
C PRO A 215 35.73 -0.36 8.45
N VAL A 216 35.48 -0.54 7.16
CA VAL A 216 35.71 0.52 6.17
C VAL A 216 34.78 1.68 6.54
N SER A 217 35.36 2.74 7.07
CA SER A 217 34.65 3.95 7.53
C SER A 217 34.11 4.74 6.34
N ILE A 218 32.96 4.32 5.81
CA ILE A 218 32.17 5.12 4.87
C ILE A 218 31.30 6.04 5.74
N ALA A 219 31.39 7.35 5.51
CA ALA A 219 30.57 8.32 6.21
C ALA A 219 29.07 7.98 6.00
N PRO A 220 28.25 7.93 7.07
CA PRO A 220 26.85 7.57 6.94
C PRO A 220 26.09 8.63 6.12
N THR A 221 25.45 8.18 5.03
CA THR A 221 24.57 9.04 4.24
C THR A 221 23.29 9.29 5.05
N VAL A 222 23.05 10.55 5.40
CA VAL A 222 21.84 10.96 6.12
C VAL A 222 20.68 11.07 5.12
N THR A 223 19.64 10.26 5.30
CA THR A 223 18.39 10.32 4.53
C THR A 223 17.43 11.31 5.18
N ARG A 224 17.22 12.45 4.53
CA ARG A 224 16.33 13.50 5.05
C ARG A 224 14.95 13.44 4.40
N LEU A 225 13.91 13.31 5.22
CA LEU A 225 12.50 13.17 4.81
C LEU A 225 11.71 14.44 5.20
N ASP A 226 11.93 15.54 4.45
CA ASP A 226 11.37 16.86 4.78
C ASP A 226 9.83 16.92 4.71
N ALA A 227 9.19 16.17 3.81
CA ALA A 227 7.73 16.15 3.70
C ALA A 227 7.07 15.23 4.73
N LEU A 228 7.82 14.41 5.46
CA LEU A 228 7.21 13.41 6.35
C LEU A 228 6.48 14.11 7.51
N ARG A 229 5.21 13.77 7.68
CA ARG A 229 4.31 14.29 8.72
C ARG A 229 3.86 13.18 9.66
N ASN A 230 3.63 11.97 9.14
CA ASN A 230 3.16 10.85 9.96
C ASN A 230 4.10 9.66 9.83
N LEU A 231 4.57 9.15 10.97
CA LEU A 231 5.41 7.96 11.05
C LEU A 231 4.76 6.92 11.96
N THR A 232 4.58 5.70 11.44
CA THR A 232 4.02 4.56 12.16
C THR A 232 5.02 3.42 12.15
N LEU A 233 5.46 2.99 13.34
CA LEU A 233 6.35 1.85 13.55
C LEU A 233 5.61 0.78 14.36
N CYS A 234 5.20 -0.33 13.74
CA CYS A 234 4.54 -1.44 14.45
C CYS A 234 5.40 -2.70 14.42
N CYS A 235 5.76 -3.28 15.56
CA CYS A 235 6.66 -4.42 15.68
C CYS A 235 7.99 -4.18 14.94
N VAL A 236 8.52 -2.95 15.03
CA VAL A 236 9.81 -2.55 14.46
C VAL A 236 10.68 -2.03 15.60
N GLU A 237 11.94 -2.44 15.63
CA GLU A 237 12.90 -1.88 16.57
C GLU A 237 13.34 -0.49 16.09
N PRO A 238 13.15 0.59 16.86
CA PRO A 238 13.50 1.94 16.39
C PRO A 238 14.99 2.14 16.10
N SER A 239 15.85 1.32 16.73
CA SER A 239 17.30 1.29 16.51
C SER A 239 17.68 0.93 15.07
N ILE A 240 16.80 0.25 14.32
CA ILE A 240 16.97 -0.04 12.88
C ILE A 240 17.12 1.26 12.09
N LEU A 241 16.45 2.32 12.52
CA LEU A 241 16.54 3.67 11.96
C LEU A 241 17.58 4.50 12.73
N ALA A 242 18.73 3.89 13.05
CA ALA A 242 19.74 4.36 14.00
C ALA A 242 20.05 5.87 13.95
N GLU A 243 20.62 6.40 15.05
CA GLU A 243 20.74 7.81 15.45
C GLU A 243 21.22 8.83 14.41
N ARG A 244 21.77 8.42 13.26
CA ARG A 244 22.33 9.33 12.24
C ARG A 244 21.89 9.04 10.81
N ALA A 245 20.97 8.11 10.60
CA ALA A 245 20.61 7.70 9.24
C ALA A 245 19.39 8.42 8.67
N ILE A 246 18.50 8.94 9.53
CA ILE A 246 17.25 9.57 9.09
C ILE A 246 17.00 10.88 9.83
N GLU A 247 16.56 11.90 9.09
CA GLU A 247 16.08 13.17 9.63
C GLU A 247 14.65 13.46 9.17
N CYS A 248 13.75 13.74 10.12
CA CYS A 248 12.33 14.02 9.84
C CYS A 248 11.91 15.35 10.48
N PRO A 249 12.43 16.51 10.01
CA PRO A 249 12.33 17.78 10.74
C PRO A 249 10.89 18.28 10.94
N ASN A 250 9.98 17.87 10.07
CA ASN A 250 8.58 18.31 10.07
C ASN A 250 7.61 17.23 10.54
N LEU A 251 8.10 16.20 11.25
CA LEU A 251 7.26 15.12 11.75
C LEU A 251 6.21 15.68 12.73
N ASN A 252 4.95 15.34 12.51
CA ASN A 252 3.81 15.85 13.26
C ASN A 252 3.18 14.78 14.15
N SER A 253 3.05 13.56 13.62
CA SER A 253 2.51 12.40 14.33
C SER A 253 3.52 11.26 14.34
N PHE A 254 3.75 10.69 15.51
CA PHE A 254 4.53 9.47 15.66
C PHE A 254 3.74 8.41 16.42
N PHE A 255 3.70 7.21 15.85
CA PHE A 255 3.08 6.03 16.43
C PHE A 255 4.13 4.93 16.57
N THR A 256 4.22 4.32 17.75
CA THR A 256 4.96 3.06 17.93
C THR A 256 4.23 2.12 18.88
N ASP A 257 4.25 0.81 18.57
CA ASP A 257 3.73 -0.24 19.47
C ASP A 257 4.85 -1.05 20.16
N ASN A 258 6.10 -0.64 19.97
CA ASN A 258 7.22 -1.32 20.59
C ASN A 258 7.41 -0.86 22.03
N SER A 259 7.12 -1.75 22.98
CA SER A 259 7.31 -1.50 24.42
C SER A 259 8.73 -1.78 24.91
N SER A 260 9.64 -2.29 24.06
CA SER A 260 10.98 -2.68 24.47
C SER A 260 11.99 -1.53 24.53
N THR A 261 11.61 -0.32 24.10
CA THR A 261 12.48 0.86 24.21
C THR A 261 12.57 1.30 25.67
N THR A 262 13.56 0.76 26.38
CA THR A 262 13.84 1.03 27.80
C THR A 262 14.44 2.41 28.08
N GLY A 263 14.10 3.45 27.31
CA GLY A 263 14.10 4.80 27.89
C GLY A 263 14.71 5.97 27.12
N SER A 264 14.92 5.90 25.81
CA SER A 264 15.19 7.13 25.03
C SER A 264 14.51 7.12 23.67
N PHE A 265 13.91 8.26 23.32
CA PHE A 265 13.48 8.49 21.94
C PHE A 265 14.71 8.65 21.05
N PRO A 266 14.67 8.11 19.82
CA PRO A 266 15.69 8.40 18.84
C PRO A 266 15.88 9.93 18.68
N PRO A 267 17.14 10.42 18.57
CA PRO A 267 17.43 11.85 18.57
C PRO A 267 16.90 12.59 17.34
N TRP A 268 16.56 11.85 16.27
CA TRP A 268 15.96 12.40 15.05
C TRP A 268 14.47 12.72 15.18
N ILE A 269 13.81 12.28 16.25
CA ILE A 269 12.41 12.65 16.51
C ILE A 269 12.39 14.11 16.98
N PRO A 270 11.69 15.01 16.28
CA PRO A 270 11.56 16.40 16.72
C PRO A 270 10.98 16.49 18.12
N LYS A 271 11.44 17.46 18.90
CA LYS A 271 10.89 17.72 20.24
C LYS A 271 9.47 18.31 20.19
N ASP A 272 9.00 18.80 19.06
CA ASP A 272 7.74 19.56 18.98
C ASP A 272 6.60 18.77 18.31
N LEU A 273 6.48 17.47 18.61
CA LEU A 273 5.41 16.62 18.07
C LEU A 273 4.02 17.07 18.57
N SER A 274 3.07 17.29 17.65
CA SER A 274 1.68 17.58 18.05
C SER A 274 0.96 16.33 18.56
N LYS A 275 1.28 15.15 18.00
CA LYS A 275 0.65 13.88 18.35
C LYS A 275 1.69 12.79 18.54
N PHE A 276 1.73 12.26 19.76
CA PHE A 276 2.55 11.11 20.08
C PHE A 276 1.67 10.00 20.67
N THR A 277 1.66 8.84 20.02
CA THR A 277 0.88 7.68 20.47
C THR A 277 1.81 6.49 20.69
N LEU A 278 1.90 6.05 21.94
CA LEU A 278 2.65 4.85 22.33
C LEU A 278 1.67 3.77 22.75
N HIS A 279 1.74 2.62 22.08
CA HIS A 279 0.99 1.44 22.48
C HIS A 279 1.93 0.47 23.20
N GLY A 280 1.73 0.31 24.50
CA GLY A 280 2.40 -0.74 25.25
C GLY A 280 1.68 -2.06 25.06
N ARG A 281 2.32 -3.05 24.41
CA ARG A 281 1.88 -4.45 24.54
C ARG A 281 2.40 -4.98 25.87
N HIS A 282 1.57 -4.90 26.90
CA HIS A 282 1.80 -5.72 28.08
C HIS A 282 1.43 -7.16 27.75
N HIS A 283 2.43 -8.02 27.64
CA HIS A 283 2.23 -9.46 27.66
C HIS A 283 1.72 -9.86 29.05
N PHE A 284 0.40 -9.74 29.25
CA PHE A 284 -0.28 -10.43 30.33
C PHE A 284 -0.36 -11.93 30.00
N PRO A 285 -0.41 -12.82 31.01
CA PRO A 285 -0.59 -14.26 30.82
C PRO A 285 -1.78 -14.58 29.89
N PRO A 286 -1.78 -15.75 29.23
CA PRO A 286 -2.51 -16.03 27.97
C PRO A 286 -4.04 -15.91 27.98
N ALA A 287 -4.67 -15.52 29.08
CA ALA A 287 -6.12 -15.40 29.21
C ALA A 287 -6.68 -14.01 28.81
N ALA A 288 -5.87 -12.95 28.70
CA ALA A 288 -6.36 -11.63 28.26
C ALA A 288 -5.24 -10.74 27.71
N SER A 289 -5.33 -10.34 26.45
CA SER A 289 -4.54 -9.23 25.91
C SER A 289 -5.29 -7.92 26.10
N PHE A 290 -4.68 -6.96 26.79
CA PHE A 290 -5.19 -5.60 26.91
C PHE A 290 -4.32 -4.66 26.07
N PHE A 291 -4.96 -3.82 25.27
CA PHE A 291 -4.28 -2.70 24.62
C PHE A 291 -4.44 -1.47 25.49
N LEU A 292 -3.33 -0.99 26.06
CA LEU A 292 -3.29 0.35 26.66
C LEU A 292 -2.82 1.32 25.58
N THR A 293 -3.67 2.28 25.25
CA THR A 293 -3.31 3.41 24.40
C THR A 293 -2.90 4.55 25.32
N LEU A 294 -1.63 4.89 25.34
CA LEU A 294 -1.15 6.10 26.00
C LEU A 294 -0.95 7.15 24.91
N SER A 295 -1.88 8.10 24.82
CA SER A 295 -1.69 9.30 24.01
C SER A 295 -1.06 10.38 24.88
N TRP A 296 0.04 10.92 24.42
CA TRP A 296 0.69 12.07 25.05
C TRP A 296 0.46 13.26 24.14
N VAL A 297 0.03 14.38 24.71
CA VAL A 297 0.03 15.67 24.03
C VAL A 297 1.17 16.45 24.64
N GLN A 298 2.17 16.79 23.83
CA GLN A 298 3.28 17.59 24.30
C GLN A 298 2.87 19.06 24.29
N SER A 299 2.85 19.68 25.47
CA SER A 299 2.62 21.12 25.64
C SER A 299 3.77 21.70 26.46
N GLY A 300 4.65 22.50 25.84
CA GLY A 300 5.74 23.19 26.53
C GLY A 300 6.87 22.30 27.05
N GLY A 301 7.27 21.27 26.29
CA GLY A 301 8.44 20.43 26.62
C GLY A 301 8.22 19.38 27.73
N THR A 302 7.03 19.34 28.35
CA THR A 302 6.67 18.31 29.33
C THR A 302 5.66 17.34 28.71
N LEU A 303 5.98 16.05 28.72
CA LEU A 303 5.06 14.99 28.33
C LEU A 303 4.06 14.78 29.47
N THR A 304 2.81 15.20 29.28
CA THR A 304 1.72 14.90 30.21
C THR A 304 0.90 13.72 29.69
N PRO A 305 0.73 12.64 30.48
CA PRO A 305 0.00 11.48 30.03
C PRO A 305 -1.49 11.82 29.98
N HIS A 306 -2.10 11.73 28.81
CA HIS A 306 -3.55 11.80 28.70
C HIS A 306 -4.10 10.38 28.74
N PHE A 307 -4.55 9.95 29.92
CA PHE A 307 -5.13 8.62 30.11
C PHE A 307 -6.53 8.55 29.47
N ALA A 308 -6.59 8.17 28.21
CA ALA A 308 -7.84 7.73 27.58
C ALA A 308 -7.94 6.21 27.71
N SER A 309 -8.51 5.71 28.82
CA SER A 309 -8.81 4.28 28.96
C SER A 309 -9.98 3.92 28.04
N ARG A 310 -9.69 3.46 26.81
CA ARG A 310 -10.68 2.84 25.95
C ARG A 310 -10.57 1.32 26.10
N ARG A 311 -11.44 0.72 26.91
CA ARG A 311 -11.56 -0.75 27.02
C ARG A 311 -12.15 -1.31 25.73
N GLN A 312 -11.31 -1.70 24.78
CA GLN A 312 -11.73 -2.58 23.69
C GLN A 312 -11.44 -4.03 24.09
N ARG A 313 -12.51 -4.77 24.42
CA ARG A 313 -12.44 -6.23 24.56
C ARG A 313 -12.50 -6.84 23.16
N THR A 314 -11.36 -7.25 22.62
CA THR A 314 -11.31 -8.15 21.47
C THR A 314 -11.33 -9.59 21.97
N TYR A 315 -12.45 -10.27 21.75
CA TYR A 315 -12.53 -11.72 21.95
C TYR A 315 -11.91 -12.39 20.72
N LEU A 316 -10.71 -12.96 20.86
CA LEU A 316 -10.16 -13.91 19.89
C LEU A 316 -11.00 -15.20 20.01
N LYS A 317 -11.67 -15.60 18.94
CA LYS A 317 -12.26 -16.93 18.77
C LYS A 317 -11.23 -17.87 18.16
#